data_AF-A0A0Q4DUH4-F1
#
_entry.id   AF-A0A0Q4DUH4-F1
#
_cell.length_a   1.000
_cell.length_b   1.000
_cell.length_c   1.000
_cell.angle_alpha   90.00
_cell.angle_beta   90.00
_cell.angle_gamma   90.00
#
_symmetry.space_group_name_H-M   'P 1'
#
loop_
_entity.id
_entity.type
_entity.pdbx_description
1 polymer ?
#
loop_
_entity_poly.entity_id
_entity_poly.type
_entity_poly.pdbx_seq_one_letter_code
_entity_poly.pdbx_strand_id
1 'polypeptide(L)'
;MTTAATAPALAQTPTSSPDAAVDGVDAQLLEAMAADLGTDVAGAQDVLRFQADAADTADDVAAVAGEAFAGTWLDESTRTVYAAATTDAAREAAADAGAVPVAAEHSLDDLEAIAAKIESSTVPDVIPSWWIDVEQNDLVVDVVAGGDQAATDFVATLDAPAGAVRLETGAEAPETFATIQGGVAYNINNQSRCSVGFAVQGGFVTAGHCGVAGDSTTYGTFQGSSFPGNDYAWVSTPTHTPVGSVTNYAGGSVAVKGSTAAAVGATVCRSGSTTGWHCGQIQGFNSTVRYAEGSVSGLIRTNVCAEPGDSGGSLLAGNQAQGVTSGGSGNCSTGGTTYFQPVNEILQTYGLRLLTS
;
A
#
# COMPACT_ATOMS: atom_id res chain seq x y z
N MET A 1 2.03 75.54 2.20
CA MET A 1 0.96 74.53 2.40
C MET A 1 1.63 73.26 2.87
N THR A 2 1.54 72.94 4.16
CA THR A 2 2.03 71.68 4.70
C THR A 2 1.09 71.29 5.84
N THR A 3 0.26 70.32 5.51
CA THR A 3 -0.85 69.76 6.28
C THR A 3 -0.37 68.88 7.42
N ALA A 4 -1.02 69.01 8.57
CA ALA A 4 -0.94 68.06 9.68
C ALA A 4 -1.59 66.73 9.28
N ALA A 5 -0.99 65.61 9.69
CA ALA A 5 -1.59 64.29 9.61
C ALA A 5 -1.49 63.61 10.98
N THR A 6 -2.64 63.45 11.62
CA THR A 6 -2.90 62.65 12.82
C THR A 6 -2.76 61.16 12.49
N ALA A 7 -1.96 60.43 13.28
CA ALA A 7 -1.86 58.97 13.22
C ALA A 7 -3.06 58.32 13.94
N PRO A 8 -3.70 57.29 13.37
CA PRO A 8 -4.70 56.51 14.08
C PRO A 8 -4.01 55.46 14.98
N ALA A 9 -4.55 55.30 16.18
CA ALA A 9 -4.19 54.26 17.13
C ALA A 9 -4.49 52.87 16.53
N LEU A 10 -3.47 52.01 16.45
CA LEU A 10 -3.67 50.59 16.20
C LEU A 10 -4.12 49.93 17.51
N ALA A 11 -5.30 49.33 17.44
CA ALA A 11 -5.91 48.54 18.50
C ALA A 11 -4.99 47.38 18.89
N GLN A 12 -4.81 47.20 20.20
CA GLN A 12 -4.22 45.98 20.76
C GLN A 12 -5.16 44.82 20.44
N THR A 13 -4.68 43.85 19.67
CA THR A 13 -5.34 42.55 19.52
C THR A 13 -5.30 41.82 20.85
N PRO A 14 -6.37 41.10 21.25
CA PRO A 14 -6.42 40.40 22.52
C PRO A 14 -5.35 39.29 22.54
N THR A 15 -4.66 39.19 23.66
CA THR A 15 -3.96 37.96 24.09
C THR A 15 -4.98 36.83 24.23
N SER A 16 -4.94 35.85 23.34
CA SER A 16 -5.49 34.52 23.59
C SER A 16 -4.35 33.65 24.13
N SER A 17 -4.41 33.37 25.44
CA SER A 17 -3.54 32.38 26.08
C SER A 17 -3.77 31.00 25.47
N PRO A 18 -2.72 30.24 25.13
CA PRO A 18 -2.84 28.83 24.79
C PRO A 18 -2.73 28.01 26.08
N ASP A 19 -3.85 27.82 26.77
CA ASP A 19 -3.99 26.85 27.87
C ASP A 19 -5.45 26.39 27.84
N ALA A 20 -5.80 25.11 27.68
CA ALA A 20 -5.10 23.91 28.08
C ALA A 20 -5.00 22.90 26.93
N ALA A 21 -3.78 22.61 26.48
CA ALA A 21 -3.48 21.33 25.87
C ALA A 21 -3.90 20.21 26.82
N VAL A 22 -4.35 19.07 26.29
CA VAL A 22 -4.19 17.82 27.04
C VAL A 22 -2.71 17.74 27.39
N ASP A 23 -2.38 17.66 28.68
CA ASP A 23 -1.02 17.90 29.17
C ASP A 23 0.00 17.06 28.38
N GLY A 24 0.95 17.73 27.69
CA GLY A 24 1.99 17.05 26.91
C GLY A 24 1.70 16.74 25.43
N VAL A 25 0.53 17.10 24.88
CA VAL A 25 0.23 16.90 23.45
C VAL A 25 0.80 18.03 22.58
N ASP A 26 1.48 17.67 21.49
CA ASP A 26 2.13 18.62 20.57
C ASP A 26 1.11 19.51 19.84
N ALA A 27 1.39 20.81 19.74
CA ALA A 27 0.49 21.77 19.11
C ALA A 27 0.25 21.49 17.62
N GLN A 28 1.26 20.99 16.90
CA GLN A 28 1.12 20.64 15.48
C GLN A 28 0.22 19.42 15.28
N LEU A 29 0.24 18.47 16.23
CA LEU A 29 -0.69 17.35 16.23
C LEU A 29 -2.12 17.84 16.41
N LEU A 30 -2.37 18.74 17.36
CA LEU A 30 -3.71 19.30 17.59
C LEU A 30 -4.24 20.09 16.39
N GLU A 31 -3.38 20.84 15.70
CA GLU A 31 -3.74 21.55 14.48
C GLU A 31 -4.09 20.58 13.34
N ALA A 32 -3.31 19.50 13.17
CA ALA A 32 -3.59 18.47 12.17
C ALA A 32 -4.91 17.75 12.46
N MET A 33 -5.12 17.33 13.71
CA MET A 33 -6.38 16.71 14.15
C MET A 33 -7.57 17.64 13.92
N ALA A 34 -7.45 18.92 14.28
CA ALA A 34 -8.50 19.90 14.06
C ALA A 34 -8.88 20.01 12.58
N ALA A 35 -7.87 20.06 11.69
CA ALA A 35 -8.10 20.12 10.25
C ALA A 35 -8.80 18.86 9.71
N ASP A 36 -8.33 17.67 10.09
CA ASP A 36 -8.86 16.39 9.58
C ASP A 36 -10.27 16.10 10.11
N LEU A 37 -10.53 16.43 11.38
CA LEU A 37 -11.84 16.25 12.01
C LEU A 37 -12.83 17.39 11.67
N GLY A 38 -12.38 18.43 10.97
CA GLY A 38 -13.21 19.59 10.65
C GLY A 38 -13.65 20.41 11.87
N THR A 39 -12.79 20.50 12.88
CA THR A 39 -13.03 21.20 14.16
C THR A 39 -11.93 22.24 14.44
N ASP A 40 -11.96 22.91 15.59
CA ASP A 40 -10.86 23.77 16.05
C ASP A 40 -9.93 23.06 17.04
N VAL A 41 -8.82 23.69 17.43
CA VAL A 41 -7.85 23.10 18.37
C VAL A 41 -8.50 22.72 19.71
N ALA A 42 -9.47 23.50 20.19
CA ALA A 42 -10.19 23.20 21.41
C ALA A 42 -11.06 21.94 21.24
N GLY A 43 -11.70 21.78 20.09
CA GLY A 43 -12.43 20.57 19.70
C GLY A 43 -11.54 19.34 19.58
N ALA A 44 -10.35 19.47 19.01
CA ALA A 44 -9.37 18.37 18.98
C ALA A 44 -8.90 17.96 20.39
N GLN A 45 -8.69 18.93 21.28
CA GLN A 45 -8.39 18.68 22.69
C GLN A 45 -9.55 18.01 23.43
N ASP A 46 -10.79 18.39 23.12
CA ASP A 46 -12.00 17.77 23.65
C ASP A 46 -12.10 16.29 23.26
N VAL A 47 -11.79 15.95 21.99
CA VAL A 47 -11.75 14.57 21.50
C VAL A 47 -10.70 13.75 22.25
N LEU A 48 -9.48 14.27 22.39
CA LEU A 48 -8.42 13.57 23.12
C LEU A 48 -8.75 13.35 24.61
N ARG A 49 -9.41 14.32 25.26
CA ARG A 49 -9.88 14.15 26.65
C ARG A 49 -10.93 13.05 26.75
N PHE A 50 -11.91 13.05 25.84
CA PHE A 50 -12.90 11.99 25.79
C PHE A 50 -12.27 10.61 25.53
N GLN A 51 -11.32 10.51 24.60
CA GLN A 51 -10.61 9.26 24.32
C GLN A 51 -9.82 8.76 25.53
N ALA A 52 -9.20 9.64 26.31
CA ALA A 52 -8.51 9.28 27.54
C ALA A 52 -9.48 8.76 28.61
N ASP A 53 -10.58 9.48 28.87
CA ASP A 53 -11.62 9.04 29.80
C ASP A 53 -12.27 7.71 29.35
N ALA A 54 -12.44 7.54 28.04
CA ALA A 54 -12.97 6.31 27.44
C ALA A 54 -12.02 5.13 27.59
N ALA A 55 -10.70 5.35 27.49
CA ALA A 55 -9.69 4.32 27.72
C ALA A 55 -9.70 3.86 29.19
N ASP A 56 -9.77 4.79 30.14
CA ASP A 56 -9.90 4.46 31.57
C ASP A 56 -11.19 3.66 31.84
N THR A 57 -12.31 4.09 31.23
CA THR A 57 -13.59 3.38 31.32
C THR A 57 -13.49 1.96 30.73
N ALA A 58 -12.82 1.80 29.58
CA ALA A 58 -12.65 0.51 28.94
C ALA A 58 -11.82 -0.47 29.80
N ASP A 59 -10.75 0.01 30.43
CA ASP A 59 -9.91 -0.77 31.34
C ASP A 59 -10.71 -1.21 32.58
N ASP A 60 -11.48 -0.30 33.18
CA ASP A 60 -12.35 -0.61 34.33
C ASP A 60 -13.41 -1.65 33.97
N VAL A 61 -14.10 -1.47 32.83
CA VAL A 61 -15.09 -2.42 32.31
C VAL A 61 -14.48 -3.81 32.12
N ALA A 62 -13.32 -3.89 31.46
CA ALA A 62 -12.66 -5.18 31.22
C ALA A 62 -12.30 -5.87 32.55
N ALA A 63 -11.81 -5.11 33.54
CA ALA A 63 -11.45 -5.63 34.85
C ALA A 63 -12.66 -6.16 35.64
N VAL A 64 -13.80 -5.48 35.60
CA VAL A 64 -15.01 -5.88 36.34
C VAL A 64 -15.83 -6.96 35.62
N ALA A 65 -15.83 -6.97 34.29
CA ALA A 65 -16.54 -7.96 33.48
C ALA A 65 -15.82 -9.31 33.43
N GLY A 66 -14.49 -9.34 33.54
CA GLY A 66 -13.69 -10.56 33.57
C GLY A 66 -13.90 -11.41 32.31
N GLU A 67 -14.03 -12.73 32.49
CA GLU A 67 -14.23 -13.71 31.38
C GLU A 67 -15.50 -13.43 30.54
N ALA A 68 -16.45 -12.64 31.04
CA ALA A 68 -17.66 -12.29 30.30
C ALA A 68 -17.49 -11.04 29.41
N PHE A 69 -16.32 -10.39 29.43
CA PHE A 69 -16.02 -9.24 28.60
C PHE A 69 -15.98 -9.61 27.12
N ALA A 70 -16.60 -8.80 26.27
CA ALA A 70 -16.71 -9.03 24.82
C ALA A 70 -16.25 -7.84 23.96
N GLY A 71 -15.56 -6.87 24.56
CA GLY A 71 -15.02 -5.70 23.87
C GLY A 71 -15.70 -4.39 24.26
N THR A 72 -15.01 -3.29 23.97
CA THR A 72 -15.51 -1.92 24.10
C THR A 72 -15.30 -1.17 22.79
N TRP A 73 -16.17 -0.21 22.52
CA TRP A 73 -16.02 0.73 21.43
C TRP A 73 -16.58 2.09 21.84
N LEU A 74 -16.24 3.12 21.09
CA LEU A 74 -16.64 4.48 21.38
C LEU A 74 -17.45 5.07 20.21
N ASP A 75 -18.42 5.91 20.56
CA ASP A 75 -19.07 6.83 19.64
C ASP A 75 -18.66 8.25 20.04
N GLU A 76 -17.68 8.79 19.31
CA GLU A 76 -17.16 10.14 19.50
C GLU A 76 -18.23 11.23 19.29
N SER A 77 -19.24 10.96 18.45
CA SER A 77 -20.28 11.94 18.13
C SER A 77 -21.25 12.14 19.29
N THR A 78 -21.52 11.06 20.05
CA THR A 78 -22.37 11.09 21.24
C THR A 78 -21.59 11.12 22.54
N ARG A 79 -20.26 11.00 22.49
CA ARG A 79 -19.36 10.85 23.64
C ARG A 79 -19.76 9.68 24.53
N THR A 80 -20.02 8.54 23.89
CA THR A 80 -20.49 7.33 24.56
C THR A 80 -19.45 6.23 24.46
N VAL A 81 -19.20 5.52 25.56
CA VAL A 81 -18.46 4.26 25.57
C VAL A 81 -19.47 3.13 25.66
N TYR A 82 -19.39 2.17 24.75
CA TYR A 82 -20.19 0.96 24.77
C TYR A 82 -19.32 -0.21 25.22
N ALA A 83 -19.96 -1.16 25.91
CA ALA A 83 -19.30 -2.35 26.43
C ALA A 83 -20.15 -3.59 26.16
N ALA A 84 -19.63 -4.49 25.33
CA ALA A 84 -20.25 -5.78 25.09
C ALA A 84 -19.87 -6.75 26.23
N ALA A 85 -20.85 -7.49 26.74
CA ALA A 85 -20.62 -8.57 27.69
C ALA A 85 -21.64 -9.71 27.55
N THR A 86 -21.20 -10.93 27.85
CA THR A 86 -21.99 -12.16 27.64
C THR A 86 -23.00 -12.45 28.75
N THR A 87 -22.79 -11.90 29.95
CA THR A 87 -23.66 -12.12 31.11
C THR A 87 -24.35 -10.84 31.58
N ASP A 88 -25.54 -10.98 32.17
CA ASP A 88 -26.27 -9.84 32.77
C ASP A 88 -25.44 -9.15 33.87
N ALA A 89 -24.77 -9.93 34.72
CA ALA A 89 -23.95 -9.40 35.80
C ALA A 89 -22.77 -8.55 35.29
N ALA A 90 -22.12 -8.98 34.21
CA ALA A 90 -21.04 -8.21 33.60
C ALA A 90 -21.55 -6.95 32.88
N ARG A 91 -22.75 -7.00 32.28
CA ARG A 91 -23.41 -5.81 31.73
C ARG A 91 -23.80 -4.80 32.80
N GLU A 92 -24.30 -5.26 33.94
CA GLU A 92 -24.57 -4.40 35.10
C GLU A 92 -23.26 -3.77 35.61
N ALA A 93 -22.19 -4.55 35.75
CA ALA A 93 -20.88 -4.04 36.16
C ALA A 93 -20.30 -3.01 35.16
N ALA A 94 -20.49 -3.23 33.86
CA ALA A 94 -20.07 -2.28 32.83
C ALA A 94 -20.86 -0.96 32.89
N ALA A 95 -22.16 -1.03 33.20
CA ALA A 95 -22.98 0.16 33.43
C ALA A 95 -22.54 0.93 34.68
N ASP A 96 -22.23 0.23 35.76
CA ASP A 96 -21.69 0.83 36.99
C ASP A 96 -20.30 1.47 36.76
N ALA A 97 -19.52 0.94 35.83
CA ALA A 97 -18.23 1.49 35.40
C ALA A 97 -18.37 2.66 34.40
N GLY A 98 -19.58 3.01 33.96
CA GLY A 98 -19.84 4.19 33.13
C GLY A 98 -19.98 3.93 31.63
N ALA A 99 -19.95 2.68 31.19
CA ALA A 99 -20.24 2.31 29.80
C ALA A 99 -21.73 2.02 29.56
N VAL A 100 -22.18 2.10 28.32
CA VAL A 100 -23.49 1.61 27.89
C VAL A 100 -23.38 0.12 27.59
N PRO A 101 -24.04 -0.77 28.36
CA PRO A 101 -23.90 -2.19 28.18
C PRO A 101 -24.62 -2.69 26.93
N VAL A 102 -23.97 -3.61 26.21
CA VAL A 102 -24.50 -4.30 25.04
C VAL A 102 -24.42 -5.81 25.27
N ALA A 103 -25.46 -6.54 24.89
CA ALA A 103 -25.46 -7.99 24.99
C ALA A 103 -24.63 -8.62 23.86
N ALA A 104 -23.71 -9.49 24.24
CA ALA A 104 -22.90 -10.30 23.33
C ALA A 104 -23.16 -11.79 23.52
N GLU A 105 -22.92 -12.57 22.48
CA GLU A 105 -22.99 -14.03 22.49
C GLU A 105 -21.62 -14.66 22.77
N HIS A 106 -20.55 -14.04 22.30
CA HIS A 106 -19.17 -14.51 22.40
C HIS A 106 -18.34 -13.56 23.27
N SER A 107 -17.54 -14.11 24.19
CA SER A 107 -16.54 -13.30 24.89
C SER A 107 -15.42 -12.90 23.94
N LEU A 108 -14.63 -11.89 24.32
CA LEU A 108 -13.47 -11.48 23.53
C LEU A 108 -12.46 -12.64 23.46
N ASP A 109 -12.24 -13.32 24.58
CA ASP A 109 -11.39 -14.52 24.67
C ASP A 109 -11.85 -15.64 23.72
N ASP A 110 -13.17 -15.84 23.56
CA ASP A 110 -13.71 -16.82 22.61
C ASP A 110 -13.35 -16.46 21.16
N LEU A 111 -13.50 -15.18 20.79
CA LEU A 111 -13.21 -14.69 19.43
C LEU A 111 -11.69 -14.70 19.15
N GLU A 112 -10.87 -14.32 20.12
CA GLU A 112 -9.40 -14.42 20.03
C GLU A 112 -8.93 -15.87 19.90
N ALA A 113 -9.58 -16.81 20.59
CA ALA A 113 -9.28 -18.23 20.44
C ALA A 113 -9.59 -18.75 19.02
N ILE A 114 -10.60 -18.20 18.33
CA ILE A 114 -10.87 -18.52 16.92
C ILE A 114 -9.79 -17.88 16.02
N ALA A 115 -9.42 -16.62 16.25
CA ALA A 115 -8.35 -15.95 15.50
C ALA A 115 -7.01 -16.72 15.61
N ALA A 116 -6.66 -17.19 16.79
CA ALA A 116 -5.46 -18.01 17.02
C ALA A 116 -5.48 -19.34 16.24
N LYS A 117 -6.67 -19.95 16.04
CA LYS A 117 -6.79 -21.15 15.18
C LYS A 117 -6.49 -20.82 13.72
N ILE A 118 -6.94 -19.66 13.22
CA ILE A 118 -6.63 -19.20 11.86
C ILE A 118 -5.11 -19.00 11.72
N GLU A 119 -4.49 -18.28 12.65
CA GLU A 119 -3.03 -18.02 12.67
C GLU A 119 -2.19 -19.30 12.66
N SER A 120 -2.64 -20.33 13.37
CA SER A 120 -1.94 -21.63 13.45
C SER A 120 -2.16 -22.55 12.25
N SER A 121 -3.06 -22.19 11.33
CA SER A 121 -3.46 -23.00 10.18
C SER A 121 -2.73 -22.59 8.90
N THR A 122 -2.78 -23.46 7.88
CA THR A 122 -2.40 -23.06 6.52
C THR A 122 -3.57 -22.31 5.87
N VAL A 123 -3.55 -20.99 5.98
CA VAL A 123 -4.60 -20.11 5.46
C VAL A 123 -4.56 -20.07 3.92
N PRO A 124 -5.70 -20.25 3.22
CA PRO A 124 -5.78 -20.06 1.77
C PRO A 124 -5.43 -18.64 1.34
N ASP A 125 -4.73 -18.51 0.20
CA ASP A 125 -4.36 -17.20 -0.39
C ASP A 125 -5.57 -16.29 -0.71
N VAL A 126 -6.79 -16.84 -0.72
CA VAL A 126 -8.02 -16.08 -0.95
C VAL A 126 -8.52 -15.32 0.30
N ILE A 127 -7.89 -15.54 1.46
CA ILE A 127 -8.20 -14.86 2.73
C ILE A 127 -7.04 -13.89 3.05
N PRO A 128 -7.18 -12.60 2.73
CA PRO A 128 -6.10 -11.63 2.95
C PRO A 128 -6.00 -11.12 4.40
N SER A 129 -7.09 -11.16 5.18
CA SER A 129 -7.14 -10.65 6.55
C SER A 129 -8.27 -11.28 7.37
N TRP A 130 -8.15 -11.19 8.69
CA TRP A 130 -9.21 -11.49 9.66
C TRP A 130 -9.08 -10.54 10.86
N TRP A 131 -10.20 -10.16 11.46
CA TRP A 131 -10.25 -9.20 12.57
C TRP A 131 -11.52 -9.39 13.40
N ILE A 132 -11.51 -8.91 14.65
CA ILE A 132 -12.65 -9.02 15.56
C ILE A 132 -13.51 -7.76 15.44
N ASP A 133 -14.79 -7.94 15.12
CA ASP A 133 -15.80 -6.89 15.15
C ASP A 133 -16.52 -6.95 16.50
N VAL A 134 -16.14 -6.07 17.43
CA VAL A 134 -16.74 -6.00 18.78
C VAL A 134 -18.16 -5.44 18.77
N GLU A 135 -18.55 -4.67 17.75
CA GLU A 135 -19.90 -4.12 17.64
C GLU A 135 -20.89 -5.20 17.20
N GLN A 136 -20.48 -6.02 16.23
CA GLN A 136 -21.28 -7.14 15.72
C GLN A 136 -21.04 -8.45 16.49
N ASN A 137 -20.03 -8.46 17.37
CA ASN A 137 -19.62 -9.59 18.20
C ASN A 137 -19.27 -10.86 17.41
N ASP A 138 -18.53 -10.68 16.30
CA ASP A 138 -18.05 -11.78 15.44
C ASP A 138 -16.58 -11.60 15.02
N LEU A 139 -15.97 -12.70 14.54
CA LEU A 139 -14.69 -12.65 13.83
C LEU A 139 -14.98 -12.53 12.33
N VAL A 140 -14.52 -11.43 11.74
CA VAL A 140 -14.62 -11.19 10.30
C VAL A 140 -13.45 -11.83 9.59
N VAL A 141 -13.74 -12.56 8.52
CA VAL A 141 -12.76 -13.14 7.61
C VAL A 141 -12.99 -12.51 6.25
N ASP A 142 -12.05 -11.66 5.83
CA ASP A 142 -12.08 -11.01 4.53
C ASP A 142 -11.77 -12.04 3.43
N VAL A 143 -12.48 -11.98 2.32
CA VAL A 143 -12.36 -12.92 1.20
C VAL A 143 -12.31 -12.17 -0.12
N VAL A 144 -11.27 -12.40 -0.91
CA VAL A 144 -11.17 -11.83 -2.26
C VAL A 144 -12.27 -12.39 -3.18
N ALA A 145 -12.67 -11.61 -4.18
CA ALA A 145 -13.73 -12.00 -5.11
C ALA A 145 -13.45 -13.37 -5.77
N GLY A 146 -14.42 -14.30 -5.67
CA GLY A 146 -14.32 -15.66 -6.22
C GLY A 146 -13.64 -16.68 -5.30
N GLY A 147 -13.26 -16.28 -4.08
CA GLY A 147 -12.68 -17.14 -3.05
C GLY A 147 -13.71 -17.81 -2.12
N ASP A 148 -15.00 -17.52 -2.27
CA ASP A 148 -16.07 -17.80 -1.30
C ASP A 148 -16.12 -19.27 -0.85
N GLN A 149 -16.04 -20.21 -1.80
CA GLN A 149 -16.09 -21.64 -1.49
C GLN A 149 -14.86 -22.09 -0.69
N ALA A 150 -13.66 -21.64 -1.10
CA ALA A 150 -12.41 -22.03 -0.42
C ALA A 150 -12.34 -21.44 1.00
N ALA A 151 -12.82 -20.21 1.18
CA ALA A 151 -12.93 -19.60 2.50
C ALA A 151 -13.97 -20.31 3.38
N THR A 152 -15.12 -20.68 2.82
CA THR A 152 -16.17 -21.45 3.53
C THR A 152 -15.64 -22.80 4.00
N ASP A 153 -14.95 -23.53 3.11
CA ASP A 153 -14.36 -24.83 3.43
C ASP A 153 -13.29 -24.70 4.52
N PHE A 154 -12.47 -23.65 4.47
CA PHE A 154 -11.46 -23.35 5.49
C PHE A 154 -12.09 -23.02 6.85
N VAL A 155 -13.06 -22.09 6.90
CA VAL A 155 -13.73 -21.71 8.15
C VAL A 155 -14.43 -22.91 8.80
N ALA A 156 -15.01 -23.81 7.99
CA ALA A 156 -15.61 -25.05 8.51
C ALA A 156 -14.60 -25.96 9.25
N THR A 157 -13.29 -25.81 9.01
CA THR A 157 -12.25 -26.57 9.74
C THR A 157 -11.93 -26.00 11.11
N LEU A 158 -12.31 -24.76 11.40
CA LEU A 158 -12.01 -24.08 12.67
C LEU A 158 -12.87 -24.60 13.84
N ASP A 159 -13.99 -25.28 13.53
CA ASP A 159 -14.99 -25.72 14.52
C ASP A 159 -15.42 -24.56 15.44
N ALA A 160 -15.70 -23.41 14.82
CA ALA A 160 -16.17 -22.22 15.51
C ALA A 160 -17.67 -22.32 15.82
N PRO A 161 -18.16 -21.72 16.93
CA PRO A 161 -19.58 -21.62 17.20
C PRO A 161 -20.35 -20.97 16.04
N ALA A 162 -21.61 -21.36 15.87
CA ALA A 162 -22.47 -20.73 14.86
C ALA A 162 -22.61 -19.23 15.17
N GLY A 163 -22.42 -18.37 14.16
CA GLY A 163 -22.47 -16.92 14.33
C GLY A 163 -21.14 -16.26 14.72
N ALA A 164 -20.17 -17.02 15.21
CA ALA A 164 -18.88 -16.46 15.66
C ALA A 164 -17.94 -16.04 14.53
N VAL A 165 -18.17 -16.49 13.30
CA VAL A 165 -17.35 -16.14 12.13
C VAL A 165 -18.24 -15.67 10.98
N ARG A 166 -17.91 -14.50 10.44
CA ARG A 166 -18.57 -13.90 9.28
C ARG A 166 -17.59 -13.78 8.12
N LEU A 167 -18.00 -14.22 6.93
CA LEU A 167 -17.23 -13.99 5.71
C LEU A 167 -17.61 -12.64 5.10
N GLU A 168 -16.62 -11.81 4.81
CA GLU A 168 -16.77 -10.54 4.10
C GLU A 168 -16.22 -10.71 2.68
N THR A 169 -17.12 -10.84 1.70
CA THR A 169 -16.75 -11.25 0.34
C THR A 169 -16.56 -10.06 -0.60
N GLY A 170 -15.57 -10.17 -1.49
CA GLY A 170 -15.15 -9.04 -2.31
C GLY A 170 -14.37 -7.98 -1.53
N ALA A 171 -13.81 -8.35 -0.39
CA ALA A 171 -12.98 -7.49 0.45
C ALA A 171 -11.66 -7.12 -0.24
N GLU A 172 -11.02 -6.07 0.27
CA GLU A 172 -9.68 -5.69 -0.16
C GLU A 172 -8.61 -6.71 0.24
N ALA A 173 -7.47 -6.68 -0.44
CA ALA A 173 -6.31 -7.49 -0.09
C ALA A 173 -5.11 -6.56 0.20
N PRO A 174 -4.87 -6.21 1.48
CA PRO A 174 -3.80 -5.29 1.83
C PRO A 174 -2.42 -5.84 1.41
N GLU A 175 -1.60 -4.98 0.82
CA GLU A 175 -0.18 -5.25 0.60
C GLU A 175 0.67 -4.34 1.50
N THR A 176 1.84 -4.82 1.94
CA THR A 176 2.79 -3.95 2.65
C THR A 176 3.14 -2.74 1.80
N PHE A 177 3.35 -1.58 2.42
CA PHE A 177 3.93 -0.39 1.77
C PHE A 177 5.39 -0.64 1.37
N ALA A 178 5.62 -1.56 0.44
CA ALA A 178 6.91 -1.79 -0.16
C ALA A 178 7.33 -0.54 -0.93
N THR A 179 8.48 0.02 -0.57
CA THR A 179 8.95 1.27 -1.18
C THR A 179 9.24 1.16 -2.67
N ILE A 180 9.52 -0.05 -3.18
CA ILE A 180 9.91 -0.27 -4.58
C ILE A 180 9.33 -1.59 -5.11
N GLN A 181 8.35 -1.49 -6.00
CA GLN A 181 7.83 -2.58 -6.82
C GLN A 181 8.11 -2.31 -8.31
N GLY A 182 8.13 -3.33 -9.17
CA GLY A 182 8.15 -3.11 -10.61
C GLY A 182 6.93 -2.30 -11.08
N GLY A 183 7.11 -1.40 -12.04
CA GLY A 183 6.08 -0.54 -12.59
C GLY A 183 5.95 0.84 -11.92
N VAL A 184 6.30 0.99 -10.64
CA VAL A 184 6.13 2.27 -9.93
C VAL A 184 7.06 3.37 -10.48
N ALA A 185 6.66 4.63 -10.29
CA ALA A 185 7.45 5.77 -10.72
C ALA A 185 8.72 5.95 -9.87
N TYR A 186 9.80 6.39 -10.49
CA TYR A 186 10.92 7.02 -9.79
C TYR A 186 11.36 8.28 -10.54
N ASN A 187 11.77 9.30 -9.81
CA ASN A 187 12.26 10.54 -10.41
C ASN A 187 13.79 10.54 -10.44
N ILE A 188 14.37 11.08 -11.50
CA ILE A 188 15.82 11.21 -11.69
C ILE A 188 16.17 12.70 -11.63
N ASN A 189 17.10 13.07 -10.75
CA ASN A 189 17.58 14.44 -10.53
C ASN A 189 16.45 15.50 -10.43
N ASN A 190 15.27 15.11 -9.91
CA ASN A 190 14.04 15.90 -9.85
C ASN A 190 13.61 16.53 -11.20
N GLN A 191 13.93 15.91 -12.32
CA GLN A 191 13.71 16.48 -13.66
C GLN A 191 12.96 15.54 -14.60
N SER A 192 13.26 14.25 -14.55
CA SER A 192 12.62 13.24 -15.40
C SER A 192 12.01 12.12 -14.56
N ARG A 193 11.03 11.43 -15.14
CA ARG A 193 10.35 10.28 -14.55
C ARG A 193 10.54 9.07 -15.43
N CYS A 194 10.92 7.96 -14.82
CA CYS A 194 10.85 6.64 -15.42
C CYS A 194 10.09 5.69 -14.48
N SER A 195 9.93 4.44 -14.94
CA SER A 195 9.29 3.37 -14.20
C SER A 195 10.32 2.33 -13.76
N VAL A 196 10.15 1.78 -12.56
CA VAL A 196 10.96 0.69 -12.04
C VAL A 196 10.74 -0.56 -12.89
N GLY A 197 11.81 -1.25 -13.29
CA GLY A 197 11.73 -2.48 -14.06
C GLY A 197 11.50 -3.69 -13.18
N PHE A 198 12.58 -4.24 -12.61
CA PHE A 198 12.48 -5.36 -11.69
C PHE A 198 13.37 -5.15 -10.47
N ALA A 199 12.86 -5.52 -9.31
CA ALA A 199 13.65 -5.56 -8.09
C ALA A 199 14.79 -6.57 -8.21
N VAL A 200 15.97 -6.15 -7.80
CA VAL A 200 17.17 -6.99 -7.66
C VAL A 200 17.74 -6.83 -6.26
N GLN A 201 18.62 -7.72 -5.86
CA GLN A 201 19.30 -7.58 -4.58
C GLN A 201 20.02 -6.22 -4.50
N GLY A 202 19.61 -5.38 -3.54
CA GLY A 202 20.17 -4.06 -3.30
C GLY A 202 19.67 -2.93 -4.21
N GLY A 203 18.64 -3.15 -5.03
CA GLY A 203 18.18 -2.14 -5.98
C GLY A 203 17.08 -2.57 -6.95
N PHE A 204 17.06 -1.94 -8.12
CA PHE A 204 16.21 -2.32 -9.24
C PHE A 204 16.90 -2.09 -10.58
N VAL A 205 16.51 -2.84 -11.61
CA VAL A 205 16.90 -2.60 -13.00
C VAL A 205 15.89 -1.69 -13.71
N THR A 206 16.36 -0.91 -14.67
CA THR A 206 15.57 0.05 -15.45
C THR A 206 16.24 0.30 -16.81
N ALA A 207 15.74 1.25 -17.61
CA ALA A 207 16.31 1.61 -18.90
C ALA A 207 17.53 2.53 -18.75
N GLY A 208 18.49 2.41 -19.66
CA GLY A 208 19.74 3.19 -19.67
C GLY A 208 19.51 4.65 -20.04
N HIS A 209 18.58 4.93 -20.95
CA HIS A 209 18.26 6.31 -21.34
C HIS A 209 17.60 7.15 -20.22
N CYS A 210 17.19 6.53 -19.11
CA CYS A 210 16.61 7.23 -17.97
C CYS A 210 17.62 8.04 -17.16
N GLY A 211 18.89 7.64 -17.16
CA GLY A 211 19.94 8.27 -16.37
C GLY A 211 21.31 7.62 -16.55
N VAL A 212 22.35 8.32 -16.13
CA VAL A 212 23.74 7.85 -16.18
C VAL A 212 24.27 7.49 -14.80
N ALA A 213 25.38 6.75 -14.74
CA ALA A 213 26.00 6.39 -13.46
C ALA A 213 26.32 7.64 -12.63
N GLY A 214 25.91 7.64 -11.36
CA GLY A 214 26.02 8.78 -10.44
C GLY A 214 24.76 9.63 -10.33
N ASP A 215 23.79 9.51 -11.25
CA ASP A 215 22.53 10.25 -11.14
C ASP A 215 21.73 9.83 -9.90
N SER A 216 21.19 10.82 -9.20
CA SER A 216 20.35 10.59 -8.02
C SER A 216 18.91 10.32 -8.43
N THR A 217 18.24 9.48 -7.66
CA THR A 217 16.82 9.16 -7.83
C THR A 217 16.06 9.35 -6.52
N THR A 218 14.73 9.25 -6.57
CA THR A 218 13.88 9.18 -5.37
C THR A 218 14.28 8.03 -4.43
N TYR A 219 14.86 6.95 -4.95
CA TYR A 219 15.13 5.72 -4.18
C TYR A 219 16.61 5.45 -3.88
N GLY A 220 17.53 6.14 -4.56
CA GLY A 220 18.96 5.87 -4.48
C GLY A 220 19.72 6.39 -5.70
N THR A 221 20.73 5.67 -6.19
CA THR A 221 21.66 6.20 -7.19
C THR A 221 21.94 5.19 -8.31
N PHE A 222 21.97 5.66 -9.56
CA PHE A 222 22.40 4.86 -10.70
C PHE A 222 23.83 4.38 -10.52
N GLN A 223 24.04 3.06 -10.55
CA GLN A 223 25.37 2.45 -10.40
C GLN A 223 25.98 2.05 -11.74
N GLY A 224 25.14 1.76 -12.74
CA GLY A 224 25.56 1.45 -14.09
C GLY A 224 24.45 1.81 -15.07
N SER A 225 24.84 2.31 -16.24
CA SER A 225 23.95 2.63 -17.34
C SER A 225 24.68 2.45 -18.67
N SER A 226 23.98 1.95 -19.69
CA SER A 226 24.47 1.80 -21.06
C SER A 226 23.37 2.18 -22.04
N PHE A 227 23.58 3.30 -22.75
CA PHE A 227 22.72 3.81 -23.82
C PHE A 227 23.50 4.86 -24.65
N PRO A 228 23.43 4.85 -26.00
CA PRO A 228 22.81 3.85 -26.87
C PRO A 228 23.68 2.58 -27.02
N GLY A 229 23.37 1.73 -28.02
CA GLY A 229 23.97 0.41 -28.21
C GLY A 229 23.09 -0.67 -27.56
N ASN A 230 22.96 -0.55 -26.24
CA ASN A 230 21.96 -1.23 -25.42
C ASN A 230 21.06 -0.17 -24.76
N ASP A 231 20.07 -0.59 -23.98
CA ASP A 231 19.26 0.34 -23.18
C ASP A 231 18.92 -0.25 -21.80
N TYR A 232 19.94 -0.33 -20.93
CA TYR A 232 19.77 -0.79 -19.56
C TYR A 232 20.54 0.04 -18.54
N ALA A 233 20.03 0.02 -17.32
CA ALA A 233 20.67 0.52 -16.13
C ALA A 233 20.26 -0.27 -14.89
N TRP A 234 20.95 -0.02 -13.78
CA TRP A 234 20.47 -0.40 -12.46
C TRP A 234 20.77 0.69 -11.43
N VAL A 235 19.87 0.79 -10.46
CA VAL A 235 19.89 1.77 -9.38
C VAL A 235 20.04 1.02 -8.07
N SER A 236 21.02 1.41 -7.26
CA SER A 236 21.17 0.89 -5.90
C SER A 236 20.33 1.71 -4.92
N THR A 237 19.66 1.03 -4.00
CA THR A 237 18.67 1.63 -3.10
C THR A 237 18.92 1.23 -1.63
N PRO A 238 20.00 1.73 -1.01
CA PRO A 238 20.44 1.26 0.31
C PRO A 238 19.49 1.58 1.47
N THR A 239 18.60 2.56 1.30
CA THR A 239 17.65 3.02 2.32
C THR A 239 16.21 2.65 2.02
N HIS A 240 15.98 1.77 1.03
CA HIS A 240 14.65 1.36 0.60
C HIS A 240 14.60 -0.16 0.45
N THR A 241 13.40 -0.72 0.58
CA THR A 241 13.16 -2.16 0.48
C THR A 241 12.54 -2.46 -0.89
N PRO A 242 13.30 -3.07 -1.82
CA PRO A 242 12.75 -3.61 -3.05
C PRO A 242 12.08 -4.97 -2.81
N VAL A 243 10.96 -5.21 -3.49
CA VAL A 243 10.22 -6.48 -3.40
C VAL A 243 10.07 -7.14 -4.77
N GLY A 244 10.06 -8.47 -4.80
CA GLY A 244 10.01 -9.29 -6.02
C GLY A 244 8.65 -9.32 -6.71
N SER A 245 7.93 -8.20 -6.77
CA SER A 245 6.61 -8.07 -7.39
C SER A 245 6.55 -6.88 -8.36
N VAL A 246 5.52 -6.87 -9.20
CA VAL A 246 5.23 -5.79 -10.17
C VAL A 246 3.79 -5.34 -9.96
N THR A 247 3.55 -4.05 -9.74
CA THR A 247 2.18 -3.55 -9.57
C THR A 247 1.35 -3.79 -10.83
N ASN A 248 0.10 -4.22 -10.66
CA ASN A 248 -0.86 -4.42 -11.75
C ASN A 248 -1.71 -3.18 -12.03
N TYR A 249 -1.49 -2.07 -11.30
CA TYR A 249 -2.27 -0.83 -11.38
C TYR A 249 -3.80 -0.98 -11.18
N ALA A 250 -4.23 -2.10 -10.61
CA ALA A 250 -5.62 -2.44 -10.32
C ALA A 250 -5.82 -2.80 -8.82
N GLY A 251 -4.97 -2.26 -7.95
CA GLY A 251 -5.03 -2.49 -6.50
C GLY A 251 -4.24 -3.71 -6.00
N GLY A 252 -3.44 -4.37 -6.85
CA GLY A 252 -2.56 -5.46 -6.41
C GLY A 252 -1.25 -5.56 -7.21
N SER A 253 -0.59 -6.71 -7.11
CA SER A 253 0.69 -6.97 -7.77
C SER A 253 0.78 -8.37 -8.38
N VAL A 254 1.76 -8.56 -9.27
CA VAL A 254 2.13 -9.84 -9.85
C VAL A 254 3.49 -10.25 -9.29
N ALA A 255 3.52 -11.39 -8.59
CA ALA A 255 4.73 -12.00 -8.09
C ALA A 255 5.69 -12.38 -9.23
N VAL A 256 6.98 -12.07 -9.07
CA VAL A 256 8.04 -12.47 -10.01
C VAL A 256 8.65 -13.78 -9.50
N LYS A 257 8.58 -14.85 -10.30
CA LYS A 257 9.11 -16.18 -9.93
C LYS A 257 10.43 -16.51 -10.63
N GLY A 258 10.85 -15.72 -11.61
CA GLY A 258 12.09 -15.95 -12.35
C GLY A 258 12.17 -15.09 -13.61
N SER A 259 13.10 -15.44 -14.50
CA SER A 259 13.35 -14.72 -15.76
C SER A 259 13.50 -15.66 -16.96
N THR A 260 12.73 -16.74 -16.98
CA THR A 260 12.68 -17.65 -18.14
C THR A 260 12.15 -16.89 -19.35
N ALA A 261 12.95 -16.84 -20.43
CA ALA A 261 12.57 -16.13 -21.64
C ALA A 261 11.39 -16.83 -22.33
N ALA A 262 10.34 -16.07 -22.64
CA ALA A 262 9.19 -16.54 -23.38
C ALA A 262 9.47 -16.62 -24.89
N ALA A 263 8.66 -17.37 -25.63
CA ALA A 263 8.78 -17.49 -27.09
C ALA A 263 8.05 -16.36 -27.83
N VAL A 264 8.37 -16.17 -29.12
CA VAL A 264 7.55 -15.32 -30.01
C VAL A 264 6.12 -15.85 -30.04
N GLY A 265 5.13 -14.95 -29.97
CA GLY A 265 3.71 -15.26 -29.85
C GLY A 265 3.21 -15.41 -28.41
N ALA A 266 4.12 -15.47 -27.42
CA ALA A 266 3.71 -15.51 -26.03
C ALA A 266 3.00 -14.22 -25.62
N THR A 267 1.92 -14.37 -24.83
CA THR A 267 1.25 -13.25 -24.17
C THR A 267 2.17 -12.66 -23.11
N VAL A 268 2.29 -11.34 -23.15
CA VAL A 268 3.09 -10.57 -22.20
C VAL A 268 2.33 -9.35 -21.74
N CYS A 269 2.58 -8.94 -20.50
CA CYS A 269 2.02 -7.74 -19.91
C CYS A 269 3.12 -6.83 -19.39
N ARG A 270 2.93 -5.53 -19.54
CA ARG A 270 3.86 -4.51 -19.09
C ARG A 270 3.24 -3.67 -17.98
N SER A 271 4.08 -3.13 -17.09
CA SER A 271 3.67 -2.21 -16.03
C SER A 271 4.53 -0.95 -16.00
N GLY A 272 3.91 0.23 -15.84
CA GLY A 272 4.63 1.49 -15.68
C GLY A 272 3.77 2.69 -15.34
N SER A 273 4.44 3.73 -14.87
CA SER A 273 3.87 4.89 -14.18
C SER A 273 2.97 5.81 -14.99
N THR A 274 2.91 5.66 -16.31
CA THR A 274 2.13 6.58 -17.16
C THR A 274 0.84 5.93 -17.63
N THR A 275 0.94 4.73 -18.20
CA THR A 275 -0.22 4.03 -18.78
C THR A 275 -0.70 2.86 -17.92
N GLY A 276 0.02 2.52 -16.85
CA GLY A 276 -0.33 1.41 -15.98
C GLY A 276 -0.04 0.06 -16.61
N TRP A 277 -1.03 -0.84 -16.55
CA TRP A 277 -0.90 -2.24 -16.96
C TRP A 277 -1.53 -2.51 -18.33
N HIS A 278 -0.71 -3.01 -19.26
CA HIS A 278 -1.17 -3.33 -20.62
C HIS A 278 -0.58 -4.64 -21.11
N CYS A 279 -1.36 -5.41 -21.88
CA CYS A 279 -0.94 -6.71 -22.40
C CYS A 279 -0.97 -6.77 -23.92
N GLY A 280 -0.26 -7.77 -24.45
CA GLY A 280 -0.08 -8.02 -25.87
C GLY A 280 0.76 -9.27 -26.07
N GLN A 281 1.53 -9.31 -27.15
CA GLN A 281 2.32 -10.47 -27.55
C GLN A 281 3.72 -10.08 -27.99
N ILE A 282 4.67 -10.98 -27.76
CA ILE A 282 6.00 -10.90 -28.35
C ILE A 282 5.88 -11.16 -29.86
N GLN A 283 6.40 -10.23 -30.67
CA GLN A 283 6.41 -10.33 -32.13
C GLN A 283 7.77 -10.75 -32.69
N GLY A 284 8.85 -10.55 -31.94
CA GLY A 284 10.20 -10.91 -32.36
C GLY A 284 11.27 -10.55 -31.34
N PHE A 285 12.46 -11.12 -31.54
CA PHE A 285 13.66 -10.85 -30.74
C PHE A 285 14.74 -10.25 -31.62
N ASN A 286 15.80 -9.74 -30.98
CA ASN A 286 16.97 -9.17 -31.64
C ASN A 286 16.60 -8.04 -32.62
N SER A 287 15.62 -7.21 -32.25
CA SER A 287 15.26 -6.02 -33.01
C SER A 287 16.30 -4.92 -32.79
N THR A 288 16.60 -4.18 -33.85
CA THR A 288 17.40 -2.96 -33.78
C THR A 288 16.52 -1.75 -34.04
N VAL A 289 16.52 -0.79 -33.12
CA VAL A 289 15.81 0.49 -33.25
C VAL A 289 16.85 1.61 -33.39
N ARG A 290 16.59 2.56 -34.29
CA ARG A 290 17.45 3.73 -34.49
C ARG A 290 16.82 4.93 -33.79
N TYR A 291 17.20 5.17 -32.54
CA TYR A 291 16.81 6.37 -31.80
C TYR A 291 17.62 7.58 -32.26
N ALA A 292 17.25 8.78 -31.79
CA ALA A 292 17.95 10.02 -32.14
C ALA A 292 19.40 10.02 -31.59
N GLU A 293 19.60 9.38 -30.45
CA GLU A 293 20.86 9.27 -29.72
C GLU A 293 21.77 8.19 -30.30
N GLY A 294 21.19 7.17 -30.95
CA GLY A 294 21.92 6.09 -31.60
C GLY A 294 21.08 4.83 -31.79
N SER A 295 21.69 3.80 -32.40
CA SER A 295 21.06 2.50 -32.56
C SER A 295 21.12 1.69 -31.28
N VAL A 296 20.02 1.03 -30.91
CA VAL A 296 19.94 0.03 -29.84
C VAL A 296 19.54 -1.30 -30.46
N SER A 297 20.28 -2.37 -30.16
CA SER A 297 20.07 -3.71 -30.74
C SER A 297 19.70 -4.74 -29.67
N GLY A 298 19.34 -5.96 -30.07
CA GLY A 298 19.01 -7.02 -29.11
C GLY A 298 17.61 -6.94 -28.51
N LEU A 299 16.77 -5.99 -28.95
CA LEU A 299 15.50 -5.69 -28.29
C LEU A 299 14.42 -6.75 -28.56
N ILE A 300 13.55 -6.96 -27.57
CA ILE A 300 12.28 -7.68 -27.69
C ILE A 300 11.27 -6.72 -28.32
N ARG A 301 10.62 -7.13 -29.41
CA ARG A 301 9.55 -6.36 -30.06
C ARG A 301 8.19 -6.92 -29.65
N THR A 302 7.26 -6.06 -29.25
CA THR A 302 5.89 -6.45 -28.90
C THR A 302 4.87 -5.49 -29.53
N ASN A 303 3.59 -5.88 -29.55
CA ASN A 303 2.47 -5.00 -29.88
C ASN A 303 1.81 -4.35 -28.64
N VAL A 304 2.46 -4.45 -27.48
CA VAL A 304 1.96 -3.81 -26.25
C VAL A 304 2.16 -2.30 -26.41
N CYS A 305 1.17 -1.49 -26.03
CA CYS A 305 1.29 -0.03 -26.07
C CYS A 305 2.13 0.49 -24.88
N ALA A 306 2.75 1.66 -25.06
CA ALA A 306 3.47 2.40 -24.02
C ALA A 306 3.59 3.87 -24.42
N GLU A 307 3.79 4.75 -23.43
CA GLU A 307 3.92 6.21 -23.62
C GLU A 307 5.09 6.80 -22.79
N PRO A 308 5.50 8.06 -23.04
CA PRO A 308 6.59 8.69 -22.29
C PRO A 308 6.39 8.63 -20.77
N GLY A 309 7.40 8.11 -20.05
CA GLY A 309 7.36 7.84 -18.61
C GLY A 309 7.15 6.36 -18.25
N ASP A 310 6.69 5.53 -19.20
CA ASP A 310 6.69 4.07 -19.06
C ASP A 310 8.07 3.43 -19.22
N SER A 311 9.02 4.19 -19.75
CA SER A 311 10.44 3.84 -19.87
C SER A 311 10.98 3.19 -18.60
N GLY A 312 11.72 2.10 -18.77
CA GLY A 312 12.27 1.30 -17.66
C GLY A 312 11.29 0.32 -17.02
N GLY A 313 9.98 0.45 -17.26
CA GLY A 313 8.94 -0.39 -16.65
C GLY A 313 9.00 -1.87 -17.05
N SER A 314 8.42 -2.72 -16.21
CA SER A 314 8.48 -4.18 -16.33
C SER A 314 7.75 -4.73 -17.56
N LEU A 315 8.25 -5.84 -18.13
CA LEU A 315 7.54 -6.74 -19.05
C LEU A 315 7.56 -8.17 -18.51
N LEU A 316 6.40 -8.76 -18.29
CA LEU A 316 6.18 -10.09 -17.73
C LEU A 316 5.53 -11.03 -18.73
N ALA A 317 5.95 -12.30 -18.73
CA ALA A 317 5.20 -13.41 -19.32
C ALA A 317 4.69 -14.29 -18.16
N GLY A 318 3.42 -14.12 -17.78
CA GLY A 318 2.92 -14.65 -16.52
C GLY A 318 3.70 -14.06 -15.34
N ASN A 319 4.46 -14.90 -14.63
CA ASN A 319 5.33 -14.52 -13.51
C ASN A 319 6.83 -14.50 -13.86
N GLN A 320 7.18 -14.56 -15.15
CA GLN A 320 8.57 -14.56 -15.61
C GLN A 320 8.97 -13.19 -16.17
N ALA A 321 10.00 -12.58 -15.61
CA ALA A 321 10.57 -11.31 -16.07
C ALA A 321 11.18 -11.46 -17.47
N GLN A 322 10.77 -10.60 -18.40
CA GLN A 322 11.20 -10.62 -19.80
C GLN A 322 12.16 -9.46 -20.12
N GLY A 323 11.81 -8.24 -19.72
CA GLY A 323 12.61 -7.06 -20.06
C GLY A 323 12.06 -5.75 -19.49
N VAL A 324 12.81 -4.67 -19.72
CA VAL A 324 12.44 -3.31 -19.31
C VAL A 324 12.12 -2.46 -20.53
N THR A 325 11.11 -1.58 -20.44
CA THR A 325 10.67 -0.73 -21.56
C THR A 325 11.79 0.18 -22.04
N SER A 326 12.20 0.06 -23.31
CA SER A 326 13.21 0.92 -23.94
C SER A 326 12.55 2.08 -24.69
N GLY A 327 11.59 1.79 -25.55
CA GLY A 327 10.85 2.82 -26.29
C GLY A 327 9.88 2.21 -27.29
N GLY A 328 9.21 3.04 -28.07
CA GLY A 328 8.18 2.54 -28.97
C GLY A 328 7.62 3.60 -29.92
N SER A 329 6.50 3.24 -30.54
CA SER A 329 5.74 4.11 -31.43
C SER A 329 4.24 3.88 -31.22
N GLY A 330 3.42 4.89 -31.48
CA GLY A 330 1.98 4.85 -31.23
C GLY A 330 1.65 5.37 -29.83
N ASN A 331 0.53 4.91 -29.26
CA ASN A 331 0.05 5.26 -27.93
C ASN A 331 -0.98 4.21 -27.45
N CYS A 332 -1.47 4.31 -26.22
CA CYS A 332 -2.43 3.35 -25.68
C CYS A 332 -3.89 3.59 -26.12
N SER A 333 -4.17 4.64 -26.90
CA SER A 333 -5.49 4.87 -27.52
C SER A 333 -5.62 4.23 -28.90
N THR A 334 -4.56 4.23 -29.71
CA THR A 334 -4.57 3.72 -31.10
C THR A 334 -3.76 2.42 -31.27
N GLY A 335 -3.11 1.97 -30.21
CA GLY A 335 -2.14 0.89 -30.26
C GLY A 335 -0.76 1.35 -30.73
N GLY A 336 0.19 0.42 -30.75
CA GLY A 336 1.58 0.74 -31.01
C GLY A 336 2.50 -0.48 -31.09
N THR A 337 3.79 -0.21 -31.18
CA THR A 337 4.86 -1.21 -31.03
C THR A 337 5.78 -0.71 -29.94
N THR A 338 6.08 -1.57 -28.97
CA THR A 338 7.02 -1.25 -27.89
C THR A 338 8.16 -2.24 -27.89
N TYR A 339 9.34 -1.72 -27.59
CA TYR A 339 10.59 -2.46 -27.55
C TYR A 339 11.11 -2.51 -26.12
N PHE A 340 11.67 -3.66 -25.75
CA PHE A 340 12.14 -3.92 -24.40
C PHE A 340 13.55 -4.48 -24.43
N GLN A 341 14.39 -3.99 -23.53
CA GLN A 341 15.72 -4.53 -23.29
C GLN A 341 15.59 -5.83 -22.47
N PRO A 342 16.12 -6.98 -22.94
CA PRO A 342 16.01 -8.25 -22.21
C PRO A 342 16.59 -8.18 -20.79
N VAL A 343 15.83 -8.62 -19.80
CA VAL A 343 16.23 -8.51 -18.37
C VAL A 343 17.48 -9.35 -18.07
N ASN A 344 17.58 -10.53 -18.69
CA ASN A 344 18.70 -11.45 -18.46
C ASN A 344 20.05 -10.87 -18.88
N GLU A 345 20.09 -9.98 -19.88
CA GLU A 345 21.32 -9.28 -20.27
C GLU A 345 21.76 -8.30 -19.17
N ILE A 346 20.82 -7.56 -18.58
CA ILE A 346 21.09 -6.60 -17.50
C ILE A 346 21.63 -7.34 -16.28
N LEU A 347 20.96 -8.43 -15.89
CA LEU A 347 21.34 -9.26 -14.76
C LEU A 347 22.76 -9.82 -14.92
N GLN A 348 23.09 -10.34 -16.11
CA GLN A 348 24.42 -10.87 -16.42
C GLN A 348 25.49 -9.78 -16.44
N THR A 349 25.19 -8.64 -17.07
CA THR A 349 26.16 -7.53 -17.22
C THR A 349 26.62 -6.98 -15.87
N TYR A 350 25.69 -6.82 -14.93
CA TYR A 350 25.97 -6.24 -13.62
C TYR A 350 26.10 -7.27 -12.48
N GLY A 351 26.02 -8.57 -12.78
CA GLY A 351 26.07 -9.63 -11.77
C GLY A 351 24.94 -9.56 -10.73
N LEU A 352 23.76 -9.11 -11.15
CA LEU A 352 22.62 -8.86 -10.27
C LEU A 352 21.76 -10.12 -10.09
N ARG A 353 21.20 -10.27 -8.89
CA ARG A 353 20.24 -11.33 -8.58
C ARG A 353 18.83 -10.75 -8.54
N LEU A 354 17.95 -11.25 -9.40
CA LEU A 354 16.53 -10.93 -9.41
C LEU A 354 15.90 -11.30 -8.05
N LEU A 355 15.09 -10.41 -7.48
CA LEU A 355 14.25 -10.76 -6.33
C LEU A 355 12.99 -11.47 -6.81
N THR A 356 12.65 -12.57 -6.14
CA THR A 356 11.48 -13.39 -6.44
C THR A 356 10.63 -13.56 -5.19
N SER A 357 9.31 -13.62 -5.36
CA SER A 357 8.33 -13.85 -4.29
C SER A 357 7.40 -14.98 -4.66
#